data_AF-A0A8S3ASJ4-F1
#
_entry.id   AF-A0A8S3ASJ4-F1
#
_cell.length_a   1.000
_cell.length_b   1.000
_cell.length_c   1.000
_cell.angle_alpha   90.00
_cell.angle_beta   90.00
_cell.angle_gamma   90.00
#
_symmetry.space_group_name_H-M   'P 1'
#
loop_
_entity.id
_entity.type
_entity.pdbx_description
1 polymer ?
#
loop_
_entity_poly.entity_id
_entity_poly.type
_entity_poly.pdbx_seq_one_letter_code
_entity_poly.pdbx_strand_id
1 'polypeptide(L)'
;MDQRHDIHVVENTLLNQITGCLKGAVNSSHHQCVETLGKNLIVTARAEEPIIEAIQYQNVDEYPFYLGVQWHPERMVDQSSPFSYNIRQAFLDYIIEHDTSAIEMASTKDNGMAENLMINK
;
A
#
# COMPACT_ATOMS: atom_id res chain seq x y z
N MET A 1 4.19 6.36 -24.59
CA MET A 1 3.71 6.87 -23.29
C MET A 1 2.53 6.03 -22.89
N ASP A 2 2.40 5.70 -21.61
CA ASP A 2 1.26 4.92 -21.12
C ASP A 2 -0.05 5.65 -21.42
N GLN A 3 -1.10 4.92 -21.75
CA GLN A 3 -2.43 5.52 -21.87
C GLN A 3 -2.92 5.92 -20.48
N ARG A 4 -3.89 6.84 -20.40
CA ARG A 4 -4.50 7.24 -19.14
C ARG A 4 -6.00 7.06 -19.23
N HIS A 5 -6.62 6.63 -18.15
CA HIS A 5 -8.06 6.50 -18.03
C HIS A 5 -8.50 6.84 -16.59
N ASP A 6 -9.79 7.11 -16.44
CA ASP A 6 -10.39 7.38 -15.14
C ASP A 6 -10.82 6.10 -14.44
N ILE A 7 -10.69 6.09 -13.12
CA ILE A 7 -11.16 5.04 -12.23
C ILE A 7 -12.10 5.59 -11.17
N HIS A 8 -12.99 4.72 -10.71
CA HIS A 8 -13.85 4.91 -9.55
C HIS A 8 -13.35 4.02 -8.41
N VAL A 9 -13.16 4.62 -7.24
CA VAL A 9 -12.72 3.93 -6.03
C VAL A 9 -13.93 3.68 -5.13
N VAL A 10 -14.01 2.48 -4.57
CA VAL A 10 -15.08 2.08 -3.65
C VAL A 10 -14.83 2.67 -2.27
N GLU A 11 -15.83 3.35 -1.71
CA GLU A 11 -15.80 3.90 -0.35
C GLU A 11 -15.46 2.85 0.71
N ASN A 12 -14.83 3.27 1.80
CA ASN A 12 -14.51 2.42 2.96
C ASN A 12 -13.63 1.20 2.63
N THR A 13 -12.86 1.28 1.54
CA THR A 13 -11.82 0.29 1.18
C THR A 13 -10.44 0.81 1.57
N LEU A 14 -9.45 -0.10 1.62
CA LEU A 14 -8.06 0.26 1.91
C LEU A 14 -7.53 1.28 0.87
N LEU A 15 -7.85 1.09 -0.40
CA LEU A 15 -7.45 2.04 -1.45
C LEU A 15 -8.06 3.44 -1.21
N ASN A 16 -9.34 3.51 -0.84
CA ASN A 16 -9.99 4.78 -0.50
C ASN A 16 -9.34 5.44 0.72
N GLN A 17 -9.02 4.67 1.76
CA GLN A 17 -8.33 5.18 2.94
C GLN A 17 -6.93 5.73 2.63
N ILE A 18 -6.16 5.01 1.81
CA ILE A 18 -4.80 5.42 1.41
C ILE A 18 -4.85 6.68 0.54
N THR A 19 -5.74 6.72 -0.45
CA THR A 19 -5.75 7.80 -1.45
C THR A 19 -6.59 8.99 -1.05
N GLY A 20 -7.55 8.82 -0.13
CA GLY A 20 -8.58 9.82 0.19
C GLY A 20 -9.52 10.14 -0.98
N CYS A 21 -9.53 9.33 -2.04
CA CYS A 21 -10.20 9.63 -3.30
C CYS A 21 -11.34 8.63 -3.60
N LEU A 22 -12.38 9.12 -4.31
CA LEU A 22 -13.44 8.30 -4.90
C LEU A 22 -13.34 8.17 -6.42
N LYS A 23 -12.49 8.99 -7.04
CA LYS A 23 -12.22 8.98 -8.46
C LYS A 23 -10.83 9.54 -8.75
N GLY A 24 -10.26 9.19 -9.88
CA GLY A 24 -9.01 9.78 -10.37
C GLY A 24 -8.52 9.16 -11.66
N ALA A 25 -7.42 9.69 -12.18
CA ALA A 25 -6.84 9.25 -13.45
C ALA A 25 -5.53 8.50 -13.21
N VAL A 26 -5.42 7.29 -13.75
CA VAL A 26 -4.23 6.41 -13.64
C VAL A 26 -3.65 6.09 -15.02
N ASN A 27 -2.44 5.55 -15.06
CA ASN A 27 -1.81 5.08 -16.29
C ASN A 27 -2.16 3.62 -16.59
N SER A 28 -2.13 3.22 -17.86
CA SER A 28 -2.42 1.84 -18.27
C SER A 28 -1.45 1.38 -19.35
N SER A 29 -0.94 0.16 -19.16
CA SER A 29 0.04 -0.49 -20.03
C SER A 29 -0.15 -2.02 -20.00
N HIS A 30 -1.40 -2.49 -19.97
CA HIS A 30 -1.76 -3.91 -19.90
C HIS A 30 -2.77 -4.29 -20.98
N HIS A 31 -2.62 -5.50 -21.53
CA HIS A 31 -3.56 -6.06 -22.53
C HIS A 31 -4.54 -7.06 -21.90
N GLN A 32 -4.36 -7.35 -20.61
CA GLN A 32 -5.17 -8.30 -19.85
C GLN A 32 -5.77 -7.58 -18.64
N CYS A 33 -6.89 -8.10 -18.14
CA CYS A 33 -7.53 -7.63 -16.92
C CYS A 33 -8.08 -8.83 -16.14
N VAL A 34 -8.43 -8.60 -14.89
CA VAL A 34 -9.05 -9.62 -14.03
C VAL A 34 -10.49 -9.87 -14.50
N GLU A 35 -10.76 -11.11 -14.91
CA GLU A 35 -12.12 -11.56 -15.27
C GLU A 35 -12.86 -12.10 -14.04
N THR A 36 -12.23 -13.01 -13.29
CA THR A 36 -12.80 -13.64 -12.09
C THR A 36 -11.86 -13.47 -10.91
N LEU A 37 -12.39 -13.02 -9.78
CA LEU A 37 -11.62 -12.87 -8.54
C LEU A 37 -11.32 -14.22 -7.89
N GLY A 38 -10.14 -14.30 -7.28
CA GLY A 38 -9.82 -15.37 -6.34
C GLY A 38 -10.67 -15.31 -5.07
N LYS A 39 -10.63 -16.39 -4.28
CA LYS A 39 -11.37 -16.50 -3.02
C LYS A 39 -10.98 -15.36 -2.06
N ASN A 40 -11.97 -14.80 -1.38
CA ASN A 40 -11.81 -13.74 -0.36
C ASN A 40 -11.23 -12.41 -0.87
N LEU A 41 -11.19 -12.19 -2.19
CA LEU A 41 -10.82 -10.91 -2.77
C LEU A 41 -12.08 -10.10 -3.10
N ILE A 42 -12.00 -8.79 -2.94
CA ILE A 42 -13.05 -7.84 -3.32
C ILE A 42 -12.47 -6.77 -4.25
N VAL A 43 -13.31 -6.20 -5.10
CA VAL A 43 -12.94 -5.07 -5.98
C VAL A 43 -12.95 -3.77 -5.19
N THR A 44 -11.91 -2.95 -5.36
CA THR A 44 -11.76 -1.65 -4.70
C THR A 44 -11.65 -0.49 -5.67
N ALA A 45 -11.33 -0.75 -6.94
CA ALA A 45 -11.49 0.23 -8.02
C ALA A 45 -11.83 -0.41 -9.36
N ARG A 46 -12.52 0.35 -10.21
CA ARG A 46 -12.88 0.00 -11.59
C ARG A 46 -12.68 1.19 -12.52
N ALA A 47 -12.29 0.94 -13.76
CA ALA A 47 -12.47 1.92 -14.84
C ALA A 47 -13.95 1.97 -15.28
N GLU A 48 -14.28 2.81 -16.27
CA GLU A 48 -15.56 2.66 -17.00
C GLU A 48 -15.67 1.21 -17.52
N GLU A 49 -16.88 0.64 -17.42
CA GLU A 49 -17.16 -0.80 -17.45
C GLU A 49 -16.34 -1.62 -18.47
N PRO A 50 -15.91 -2.87 -18.15
CA PRO A 50 -16.02 -3.61 -16.89
C PRO A 50 -14.67 -3.83 -16.16
N ILE A 51 -13.64 -3.03 -16.46
CA ILE A 51 -12.26 -3.33 -16.07
C ILE A 51 -12.04 -3.14 -14.57
N ILE A 52 -11.60 -4.20 -13.88
CA ILE A 52 -11.15 -4.16 -12.48
C ILE A 52 -9.75 -3.55 -12.45
N GLU A 53 -9.60 -2.47 -11.67
CA GLU A 53 -8.34 -1.71 -11.58
C GLU A 53 -7.68 -1.85 -10.21
N ALA A 54 -8.42 -2.21 -9.17
CA ALA A 54 -7.84 -2.57 -7.89
C ALA A 54 -8.68 -3.60 -7.13
N ILE A 55 -7.97 -4.39 -6.32
CA ILE A 55 -8.52 -5.45 -5.47
C ILE A 55 -7.87 -5.41 -4.09
N GLN A 56 -8.56 -5.95 -3.09
CA GLN A 56 -7.97 -6.21 -1.78
C GLN A 56 -8.48 -7.52 -1.19
N TYR A 57 -7.84 -7.99 -0.13
CA TYR A 57 -8.41 -9.05 0.71
C TYR A 57 -9.59 -8.52 1.53
N GLN A 58 -10.66 -9.30 1.62
CA GLN A 58 -11.92 -8.87 2.22
C GLN A 58 -11.84 -8.65 3.74
N ASN A 59 -11.01 -9.45 4.43
CA ASN A 59 -10.86 -9.38 5.88
C ASN A 59 -9.57 -8.62 6.24
N VAL A 60 -9.71 -7.34 6.52
CA VAL A 60 -8.61 -6.45 6.85
C VAL A 60 -7.97 -6.75 8.21
N ASP A 61 -8.65 -7.46 9.11
CA ASP A 61 -8.04 -7.88 10.38
C ASP A 61 -7.04 -9.03 10.18
N GLU A 62 -7.25 -9.87 9.15
CA GLU A 62 -6.36 -11.00 8.82
C GLU A 62 -5.19 -10.54 7.94
N TYR A 63 -5.48 -9.72 6.92
CA TYR A 63 -4.47 -9.13 6.05
C TYR A 63 -4.68 -7.62 5.91
N PRO A 64 -4.13 -6.82 6.85
CA PRO A 64 -4.36 -5.37 6.90
C PRO A 64 -3.84 -4.62 5.69
N PHE A 65 -2.74 -5.09 5.09
CA PHE A 65 -2.17 -4.53 3.87
C PHE A 65 -2.10 -5.58 2.76
N TYR A 66 -3.25 -5.84 2.14
CA TYR A 66 -3.34 -6.66 0.92
C TYR A 66 -4.04 -5.86 -0.16
N LEU A 67 -3.27 -5.11 -0.94
CA LEU A 67 -3.75 -4.26 -2.02
C LEU A 67 -3.07 -4.66 -3.33
N GLY A 68 -3.87 -4.92 -4.36
CA GLY A 68 -3.42 -5.07 -5.74
C GLY A 68 -4.00 -3.96 -6.60
N VAL A 69 -3.16 -3.35 -7.44
CA VAL A 69 -3.57 -2.34 -8.43
C VAL A 69 -3.10 -2.78 -9.82
N GLN A 70 -3.89 -2.46 -10.84
CA GLN A 70 -3.62 -2.87 -12.21
C GLN A 70 -2.77 -1.84 -12.98
N TRP A 71 -2.89 -0.55 -12.64
CA TRP A 71 -2.01 0.50 -13.14
C TRP A 71 -0.59 0.37 -12.57
N HIS A 72 0.29 1.27 -12.99
CA HIS A 72 1.68 1.33 -12.54
C HIS A 72 1.95 2.61 -11.73
N PRO A 73 1.70 2.61 -10.40
CA PRO A 73 1.98 3.75 -9.52
C PRO A 73 3.38 4.33 -9.70
N GLU A 74 4.37 3.47 -9.92
CA GLU A 74 5.80 3.78 -10.08
C GLU A 74 6.13 4.45 -11.41
N ARG A 75 5.25 4.32 -12.42
CA ARG A 75 5.42 4.90 -13.76
C ARG A 75 4.53 6.11 -14.02
N MET A 76 3.73 6.53 -13.04
CA MET A 76 2.89 7.72 -13.19
C MET A 76 3.77 8.97 -13.41
N VAL A 77 3.37 9.80 -14.38
CA VAL A 77 4.07 11.06 -14.70
C VAL A 77 4.05 12.01 -13.49
N ASP A 78 2.90 12.10 -12.83
CA ASP A 78 2.76 12.85 -11.59
C ASP A 78 2.99 11.93 -10.38
N GLN A 79 4.21 11.95 -9.87
CA GLN A 79 4.61 11.20 -8.67
C GLN A 79 4.07 11.80 -7.37
N SER A 80 3.39 12.96 -7.41
CA SER A 80 2.66 13.54 -6.28
C SER A 80 1.20 13.11 -6.22
N SER A 81 0.69 12.45 -7.27
CA SER A 81 -0.66 11.88 -7.30
C SER A 81 -0.88 10.95 -6.10
N PRO A 82 -2.05 11.01 -5.42
CA PRO A 82 -2.40 10.07 -4.37
C PRO A 82 -2.36 8.60 -4.82
N PHE A 83 -2.64 8.33 -6.10
CA PHE A 83 -2.57 6.99 -6.72
C PHE A 83 -1.14 6.51 -7.00
N SER A 84 -0.14 7.31 -6.66
CA SER A 84 1.29 6.98 -6.71
C SER A 84 1.94 7.18 -5.34
N TYR A 85 2.00 8.43 -4.88
CA TYR A 85 2.70 8.81 -3.66
C TYR A 85 2.14 8.10 -2.43
N ASN A 86 0.82 8.20 -2.19
CA ASN A 86 0.23 7.67 -0.97
C ASN A 86 0.28 6.14 -0.93
N ILE A 87 0.10 5.47 -2.08
CA ILE A 87 0.22 4.00 -2.14
C ILE A 87 1.63 3.56 -1.77
N ARG A 88 2.65 4.21 -2.34
CA ARG A 88 4.05 3.95 -1.97
C ARG A 88 4.29 4.21 -0.49
N GLN A 89 3.85 5.36 0.01
CA GLN A 89 4.08 5.75 1.40
C GLN A 89 3.40 4.79 2.38
N ALA A 90 2.13 4.47 2.15
CA ALA A 90 1.38 3.53 2.98
C ALA A 90 2.01 2.12 3.00
N PHE A 91 2.56 1.65 1.87
CA PHE A 91 3.28 0.38 1.83
C PHE A 91 4.57 0.42 2.65
N LEU A 92 5.36 1.50 2.53
CA LEU A 92 6.59 1.67 3.32
C LEU A 92 6.30 1.79 4.81
N ASP A 93 5.31 2.60 5.18
CA ASP A 93 4.89 2.77 6.58
C ASP A 93 4.45 1.43 7.17
N TYR A 94 3.63 0.67 6.45
CA TYR A 94 3.20 -0.66 6.88
C TYR A 94 4.39 -1.61 7.10
N ILE A 95 5.37 -1.63 6.19
CA ILE A 95 6.59 -2.43 6.37
C ILE A 95 7.35 -1.97 7.61
N ILE A 96 7.59 -0.67 7.77
CA ILE A 96 8.37 -0.15 8.90
C ILE A 96 7.72 -0.49 10.24
N GLU A 97 6.39 -0.40 10.33
CA GLU A 97 5.64 -0.71 11.54
C GLU A 97 5.62 -2.21 11.88
N HIS A 98 5.74 -3.08 10.87
CA HIS A 98 5.58 -4.53 11.02
C HIS A 98 6.88 -5.32 10.79
N ASP A 99 7.99 -4.65 10.45
CA ASP A 99 9.33 -5.23 10.38
C ASP A 99 9.99 -5.18 11.76
N THR A 100 9.72 -6.20 12.57
CA THR A 100 10.34 -6.39 13.89
C THR A 100 11.86 -6.55 13.83
N SER A 101 12.46 -6.83 12.66
CA SER A 101 13.92 -6.97 12.54
C SER A 101 14.67 -5.64 12.58
N ALA A 102 14.02 -4.52 12.25
CA ALA A 102 14.61 -3.18 12.33
C ALA A 102 14.70 -2.66 13.77
N ILE A 103 13.79 -3.09 14.65
CA ILE A 103 13.72 -2.65 16.06
C ILE A 103 14.81 -3.33 16.90
N GLU A 104 15.14 -4.60 16.64
CA GLU A 104 16.17 -5.33 17.40
C GLU A 104 17.61 -4.85 17.10
N MET A 105 17.88 -4.38 15.87
CA MET A 105 19.19 -3.82 15.52
C MET A 105 19.45 -2.42 16.10
N ALA A 106 18.40 -1.65 16.43
CA ALA A 106 18.52 -0.35 17.06
C ALA A 106 18.74 -0.47 18.59
N SER A 107 18.15 -1.46 19.25
CA SER A 107 18.27 -1.66 20.70
C SER A 107 19.62 -2.25 21.16
N THR A 108 20.40 -2.85 20.26
CA THR A 108 21.69 -3.48 20.60
C THR A 108 22.88 -2.51 20.58
N LYS A 109 22.73 -1.30 20.01
CA LYS A 109 23.79 -0.29 19.96
C LYS A 109 23.86 0.63 21.18
N ASP A 110 22.84 0.66 22.03
CA ASP A 110 22.74 1.63 23.13
C ASP A 110 23.08 1.06 24.54
N ASN A 111 23.18 -0.27 24.70
CA ASN A 111 23.51 -0.90 25.99
C ASN A 111 25.03 -1.04 26.26
N GLY A 112 25.87 -0.24 25.59
CA GLY A 112 27.33 -0.39 25.60
C GLY A 112 28.11 0.47 26.60
N MET A 113 27.50 1.47 27.27
CA MET A 113 28.23 2.34 28.21
C MET A 113 27.34 3.01 29.28
N ALA A 114 26.98 2.25 30.32
CA ALA A 114 26.64 2.67 31.68
C ALA A 114 26.01 1.41 32.31
N GLU A 115 26.54 0.76 33.34
CA GLU A 115 26.84 1.26 34.67
C GLU A 115 27.81 0.25 35.32
N ASN A 116 28.95 0.72 35.81
CA ASN A 116 29.74 -0.02 36.79
C ASN A 116 30.39 1.01 37.70
N LEU A 117 29.57 1.68 38.54
CA LEU A 117 30.10 2.41 39.69
C LEU A 117 29.02 2.56 40.77
N MET A 118 28.84 1.50 41.56
CA MET A 118 28.35 1.44 42.95
C MET A 118 28.26 -0.08 43.22
N ILE A 119 28.97 -0.71 44.15
CA ILE A 119 29.03 -0.52 45.61
C ILE A 119 30.26 -1.32 46.11
N ASN A 120 31.06 -0.81 47.07
CA ASN A 120 31.38 -1.52 48.33
C ASN A 120 32.37 -0.80 49.27
N LYS A 121 31.84 -0.55 50.48
CA LYS A 121 32.42 -0.19 51.79
C LYS A 121 32.75 1.28 52.07
#